data_AF-A0A937AF47-F1
#
_entry.id   AF-A0A937AF47-F1
#
_cell.length_a   1.000
_cell.length_b   1.000
_cell.length_c   1.000
_cell.angle_alpha   90.00
_cell.angle_beta   90.00
_cell.angle_gamma   90.00
#
_symmetry.space_group_name_H-M   'P 1'
#
loop_
_entity.id
_entity.type
_entity.pdbx_description
1 polymer ?
#
loop_
_entity_poly.entity_id
_entity_poly.type
_entity_poly.pdbx_seq_one_letter_code
_entity_poly.pdbx_strand_id
1 'polypeptide(L)'
;MNATTKTTLDLAKTLAKSGFHIPAIEIHTPDGRCWNIATVPAGRGRHLDGHWGPRPGALGGFRLFEIDRENDDAPNEHDAIDGDTWTIDELIDYLRVVGQPKGTTSWDRKNNNHPTT
;
A
#
# COMPACT_ATOMS: atom_id res chain seq x y z
N MET A 1 -8.76 15.13 7.01
CA MET A 1 -9.38 13.90 6.48
C MET A 1 -10.60 14.31 5.66
N ASN A 2 -10.75 13.79 4.43
CA ASN A 2 -11.92 14.10 3.60
C ASN A 2 -13.17 13.33 4.11
N ALA A 3 -14.36 13.77 3.69
CA ALA A 3 -15.62 13.21 4.17
C ALA A 3 -15.79 11.72 3.82
N THR A 4 -15.40 11.32 2.60
CA THR A 4 -15.48 9.93 2.14
C THR A 4 -14.62 9.00 3.01
N THR A 5 -13.37 9.35 3.27
CA THR A 5 -12.47 8.58 4.14
C THR A 5 -13.07 8.42 5.54
N LYS A 6 -13.65 9.48 6.11
CA LYS A 6 -14.31 9.41 7.42
C LYS A 6 -15.45 8.39 7.42
N THR A 7 -16.38 8.52 6.47
CA THR A 7 -17.55 7.63 6.37
C THR A 7 -17.13 6.18 6.17
N THR A 8 -16.12 5.91 5.33
CA THR A 8 -15.61 4.54 5.11
C THR A 8 -15.03 3.94 6.39
N LEU A 9 -14.26 4.70 7.16
CA LEU A 9 -13.70 4.23 8.44
C LEU A 9 -14.80 3.94 9.47
N ASP A 10 -15.84 4.77 9.53
CA ASP A 10 -16.96 4.58 10.44
C ASP A 10 -17.79 3.33 10.06
N LEU A 11 -17.97 3.06 8.75
CA LEU A 11 -18.57 1.82 8.28
C LEU A 11 -17.71 0.60 8.65
N ALA A 12 -16.40 0.64 8.40
CA ALA A 12 -15.47 -0.44 8.75
C ALA A 12 -15.55 -0.78 10.25
N LYS A 13 -15.57 0.23 11.13
CA LYS A 13 -15.76 0.03 12.58
C LYS A 13 -17.11 -0.63 12.90
N THR A 14 -18.17 -0.25 12.20
CA THR A 14 -19.52 -0.81 12.40
C THR A 14 -19.59 -2.28 11.98
N LEU A 15 -18.97 -2.63 10.84
CA LEU A 15 -18.86 -4.00 10.36
C LEU A 15 -18.05 -4.86 11.34
N ALA A 16 -16.92 -4.37 11.83
CA ALA A 16 -16.11 -5.06 12.83
C ALA A 16 -16.88 -5.32 14.13
N LYS A 17 -17.64 -4.33 14.64
CA LYS A 17 -18.52 -4.50 15.81
C LYS A 17 -19.62 -5.53 15.58
N SER A 18 -20.00 -5.75 14.32
CA SER A 18 -21.02 -6.73 13.93
C SER A 18 -20.43 -8.13 13.68
N GLY A 19 -19.14 -8.34 13.94
CA GLY A 19 -18.46 -9.63 13.82
C GLY A 19 -17.89 -9.95 12.45
N PHE A 20 -17.95 -9.02 11.49
CA PHE A 20 -17.29 -9.21 10.19
C PHE A 20 -15.78 -9.01 10.30
N HIS A 21 -15.01 -9.89 9.66
CA HIS A 21 -13.57 -9.78 9.59
C HIS A 21 -13.14 -8.83 8.45
N ILE A 22 -12.24 -7.89 8.76
CA ILE A 22 -11.67 -6.94 7.80
C ILE A 22 -10.19 -7.28 7.63
N PRO A 23 -9.82 -8.08 6.61
CA PRO A 23 -8.45 -8.57 6.47
C PRO A 23 -7.48 -7.52 5.92
N ALA A 24 -8.00 -6.53 5.20
CA ALA A 24 -7.21 -5.55 4.49
C ALA A 24 -7.95 -4.22 4.27
N ILE A 25 -7.20 -3.19 3.91
CA ILE A 25 -7.73 -1.90 3.43
C ILE A 25 -7.17 -1.57 2.06
N GLU A 26 -7.94 -0.86 1.24
CA GLU A 26 -7.46 -0.19 0.03
C GLU A 26 -7.19 1.28 0.35
N ILE A 27 -6.06 1.82 -0.10
CA ILE A 27 -5.72 3.24 -0.01
C ILE A 27 -5.25 3.78 -1.35
N HIS A 28 -5.51 5.06 -1.60
CA HIS A 28 -5.01 5.76 -2.78
C HIS A 28 -3.96 6.78 -2.34
N THR A 29 -2.80 6.74 -2.96
CA THR A 29 -1.72 7.69 -2.70
C THR A 29 -1.88 8.97 -3.53
N PRO A 30 -1.32 10.11 -3.09
CA PRO A 30 -1.42 11.38 -3.82
C PRO A 30 -0.96 11.38 -5.28
N ASP A 31 -0.05 10.46 -5.66
CA ASP A 31 0.37 10.24 -7.04
C ASP A 31 -0.65 9.46 -7.90
N GLY A 32 -1.77 9.04 -7.34
CA GLY A 32 -2.86 8.34 -8.02
C GLY A 32 -2.78 6.81 -7.96
N ARG A 33 -1.74 6.23 -7.37
CA ARG A 33 -1.64 4.76 -7.23
C ARG A 33 -2.57 4.20 -6.16
N CYS A 34 -2.96 2.95 -6.36
CA CYS A 34 -3.85 2.22 -5.49
C CYS A 34 -3.09 1.08 -4.80
N TRP A 35 -3.29 0.93 -3.50
CA TRP A 35 -2.60 -0.05 -2.68
C TRP A 35 -3.57 -0.84 -1.82
N ASN A 36 -3.35 -2.15 -1.71
CA ASN A 36 -3.96 -3.00 -0.70
C ASN A 36 -2.98 -3.24 0.45
N ILE A 37 -3.43 -3.06 1.68
CA ILE A 37 -2.65 -3.35 2.88
C ILE A 37 -3.37 -4.44 3.67
N ALA A 38 -2.82 -5.65 3.66
CA ALA A 38 -3.36 -6.80 4.37
C ALA A 38 -2.68 -7.00 5.73
N THR A 39 -3.47 -7.26 6.77
CA THR A 39 -2.93 -7.52 8.11
C THR A 39 -2.48 -8.97 8.22
N VAL A 40 -1.27 -9.18 8.76
CA VAL A 40 -0.74 -10.50 9.12
C VAL A 40 -0.76 -10.61 10.64
N PRO A 41 -1.55 -11.53 11.23
CA PRO A 41 -1.56 -11.72 12.66
C PRO A 41 -0.25 -12.34 13.17
N ALA A 42 0.09 -12.08 14.42
CA ALA A 42 1.19 -12.75 15.10
C ALA A 42 1.05 -14.29 15.01
N GLY A 43 2.18 -14.99 14.91
CA GLY A 43 2.21 -16.42 14.68
C GLY A 43 1.99 -16.84 13.23
N ARG A 44 1.87 -15.90 12.27
CA ARG A 44 1.95 -16.16 10.84
C ARG A 44 3.06 -15.32 10.19
N GLY A 45 3.70 -15.88 9.17
CA GLY A 45 4.78 -15.22 8.44
C GLY A 45 5.10 -15.94 7.12
N ARG A 46 6.00 -15.35 6.34
CA ARG A 46 6.58 -16.00 5.15
C ARG A 46 7.63 -17.01 5.61
N HIS A 47 7.78 -18.12 4.92
CA HIS A 47 8.81 -19.13 5.18
C HIS A 47 9.98 -18.94 4.20
N LEU A 48 11.11 -19.62 4.44
CA LEU A 48 12.33 -19.47 3.62
C LEU A 48 12.16 -19.90 2.16
N ASP A 49 11.19 -20.78 1.90
CA ASP A 49 10.77 -21.22 0.56
C ASP A 49 9.71 -20.29 -0.07
N GLY A 50 9.38 -19.18 0.60
CA GLY A 50 8.47 -18.15 0.13
C GLY A 50 7.00 -18.36 0.46
N HIS A 51 6.60 -19.50 1.03
CA HIS A 51 5.18 -19.76 1.35
C HIS A 51 4.71 -18.96 2.58
N TRP A 52 3.42 -18.61 2.62
CA TRP A 52 2.80 -17.94 3.77
C TRP A 52 2.06 -18.94 4.66
N GLY A 53 2.32 -18.92 5.97
CA GLY A 53 1.77 -19.92 6.87
C GLY A 53 1.92 -19.59 8.35
N PRO A 54 1.41 -20.47 9.24
CA PRO A 54 1.73 -20.43 10.67
C PRO A 54 3.24 -20.57 10.88
N ARG A 55 3.85 -19.62 11.56
CA ARG A 55 5.28 -19.58 11.86
C ARG A 55 5.50 -19.19 13.33
N PRO A 56 5.97 -20.11 14.18
CA PRO A 56 6.27 -19.80 15.58
C PRO A 56 7.27 -18.65 15.70
N GLY A 57 6.99 -17.72 16.62
CA GLY A 57 7.84 -16.54 16.85
C GLY A 57 7.67 -15.40 15.85
N ALA A 58 6.86 -15.56 14.79
CA ALA A 58 6.55 -14.44 13.89
C ALA A 58 5.70 -13.38 14.61
N LEU A 59 6.11 -12.11 14.52
CA LEU A 59 5.43 -11.00 15.19
C LEU A 59 4.16 -10.55 14.45
N GLY A 60 3.99 -10.93 13.18
CA GLY A 60 2.97 -10.37 12.31
C GLY A 60 3.35 -8.97 11.83
N GLY A 61 2.41 -8.29 11.19
CA GLY A 61 2.64 -6.98 10.56
C GLY A 61 1.69 -6.77 9.40
N PHE A 62 2.21 -6.25 8.29
CA PHE A 62 1.43 -5.98 7.09
C PHE A 62 2.08 -6.55 5.84
N ARG A 63 1.25 -6.86 4.85
CA ARG A 63 1.64 -7.11 3.47
C ARG A 63 1.10 -5.97 2.62
N LEU A 64 1.90 -5.49 1.68
CA LEU A 64 1.57 -4.37 0.80
C LEU A 64 1.47 -4.89 -0.63
N PHE A 65 0.39 -4.53 -1.32
CA PHE A 65 0.21 -4.86 -2.73
C PHE A 65 -0.15 -3.63 -3.53
N GLU A 66 0.50 -3.44 -4.67
CA GLU A 66 0.08 -2.44 -5.66
C GLU A 66 -1.07 -3.02 -6.49
N ILE A 67 -2.20 -2.30 -6.51
CA ILE A 67 -3.33 -2.62 -7.39
C ILE A 67 -3.22 -1.75 -8.63
N ASP A 68 -2.64 -2.30 -9.68
CA ASP A 68 -2.67 -1.71 -11.02
C ASP A 68 -3.87 -2.27 -11.78
N ARG A 69 -4.92 -1.47 -11.95
CA ARG A 69 -6.17 -1.92 -12.60
C ARG A 69 -6.05 -2.02 -14.12
N GLU A 70 -4.98 -1.52 -14.70
CA GLU A 70 -4.72 -1.60 -16.14
C GLU A 70 -3.81 -2.77 -16.50
N ASN A 71 -3.27 -3.45 -15.49
CA ASN A 71 -2.36 -4.59 -15.64
C ASN A 71 -3.03 -5.88 -15.18
N ASP A 72 -3.12 -6.86 -16.08
CA ASP A 72 -3.72 -8.16 -15.80
C ASP A 72 -2.94 -8.99 -14.76
N ASP A 73 -1.67 -8.69 -14.53
CA ASP A 73 -0.81 -9.38 -13.55
C ASP A 73 -0.93 -8.81 -12.12
N ALA A 74 -1.78 -7.80 -11.89
CA ALA A 74 -2.03 -7.22 -10.58
C ALA A 74 -3.05 -8.05 -9.74
N PRO A 75 -3.00 -7.99 -8.40
CA PRO A 75 -2.14 -7.13 -7.57
C PRO A 75 -0.73 -7.69 -7.34
N ASN A 76 0.26 -6.80 -7.35
CA ASN A 76 1.67 -7.15 -7.15
C ASN A 76 2.07 -6.93 -5.70
N GLU A 77 2.61 -7.96 -5.04
CA GLU A 77 3.12 -7.85 -3.65
C GLU A 77 4.47 -7.13 -3.62
N HIS A 78 4.63 -6.20 -2.68
CA HIS A 78 5.88 -5.50 -2.43
C HIS A 78 6.54 -6.06 -1.16
N ASP A 79 7.79 -6.50 -1.30
CA ASP A 79 8.59 -7.03 -0.21
C ASP A 79 8.86 -5.94 0.85
N ALA A 80 8.75 -6.32 2.12
CA ALA A 80 9.14 -5.45 3.23
C ALA A 80 10.66 -5.20 3.22
N ILE A 81 11.07 -4.05 3.74
CA ILE A 81 12.49 -3.66 3.79
C ILE A 81 13.26 -4.65 4.68
N ASP A 82 12.81 -4.83 5.92
CA ASP A 82 13.44 -5.68 6.91
C ASP A 82 12.49 -6.82 7.32
N GLY A 83 12.65 -7.97 6.65
CA GLY A 83 11.97 -9.21 7.01
C GLY A 83 10.74 -9.54 6.16
N ASP A 84 9.84 -10.34 6.73
CA ASP A 84 8.74 -10.95 5.97
C ASP A 84 7.50 -10.06 5.88
N THR A 85 7.33 -9.12 6.81
CA THR A 85 6.16 -8.25 6.92
C THR A 85 6.58 -6.83 7.24
N TRP A 86 5.86 -5.85 6.70
CA TRP A 86 6.05 -4.45 7.03
C TRP A 86 5.64 -4.16 8.47
N THR A 87 6.47 -3.44 9.22
CA THR A 87 5.99 -2.74 10.41
C THR A 87 5.16 -1.52 10.01
N ILE A 88 4.38 -0.95 10.94
CA ILE A 88 3.55 0.22 10.62
C ILE A 88 4.38 1.44 10.22
N ASP A 89 5.51 1.66 10.87
CA ASP A 89 6.35 2.84 10.63
C ASP A 89 7.07 2.74 9.28
N GLU A 90 7.67 1.59 8.98
CA GLU A 90 8.31 1.32 7.68
C GLU A 90 7.30 1.41 6.53
N LEU A 91 6.09 0.88 6.72
CA LEU A 91 5.03 0.93 5.71
C LEU A 91 4.63 2.37 5.39
N ILE A 92 4.43 3.19 6.43
CA ILE A 92 4.06 4.61 6.26
C ILE A 92 5.18 5.38 5.57
N ASP A 93 6.43 5.16 5.97
CA ASP A 93 7.57 5.85 5.36
C ASP A 93 7.78 5.43 3.91
N TYR A 94 7.64 4.13 3.60
CA TYR A 94 7.66 3.65 2.23
C TYR A 94 6.56 4.30 1.38
N LEU A 95 5.30 4.29 1.85
CA LEU A 95 4.17 4.91 1.15
C LEU A 95 4.34 6.42 0.96
N ARG A 96 5.04 7.11 1.87
CA ARG A 96 5.40 8.53 1.69
C ARG A 96 6.47 8.72 0.64
N VAL A 97 7.43 7.81 0.52
CA VAL A 97 8.48 7.90 -0.50
C VAL A 97 7.89 7.59 -1.88
N VAL A 98 7.10 6.52 -2.00
CA VAL A 98 6.58 6.10 -3.29
C VAL A 98 5.35 6.92 -3.68
N GLY A 99 4.41 7.15 -2.77
CA GLY A 99 3.09 7.68 -3.08
C GLY A 99 3.00 9.19 -3.28
N GLN A 100 4.10 9.93 -3.20
CA GLN A 100 4.11 11.37 -3.47
C GLN A 100 4.31 11.61 -4.97
N PRO A 101 3.66 12.63 -5.56
CA PRO A 101 3.95 13.03 -6.92
C PRO A 101 5.45 13.29 -7.03
N LYS A 102 6.12 12.65 -8.00
CA LYS A 102 7.52 12.96 -8.29
C LYS A 102 7.57 14.45 -8.59
N GLY A 103 8.23 15.23 -7.73
CA GLY A 103 8.37 16.66 -7.94
C GLY A 103 8.83 16.88 -9.38
N THR A 104 8.07 17.65 -10.15
CA THR A 104 8.47 18.07 -11.49
C THR A 104 9.77 18.83 -11.36
N THR A 105 10.90 18.12 -11.47
CA THR A 105 12.20 18.77 -11.56
C THR A 105 12.15 19.65 -12.80
N SER A 106 12.52 20.92 -12.59
CA SER A 106 12.49 22.07 -13.51
C SER A 106 13.14 21.88 -14.90
N TRP A 107 13.52 20.67 -15.29
CA TRP A 107 14.15 20.33 -16.56
C TRP A 107 13.15 20.06 -17.70
N ASP A 108 11.89 19.75 -17.41
CA ASP A 108 10.85 19.58 -18.45
C ASP A 108 10.35 20.90 -19.06
N ARG A 109 10.89 22.05 -18.62
CA ARG A 109 10.53 23.39 -19.14
C ARG A 109 11.58 23.97 -20.09
N LYS A 110 12.25 23.15 -20.91
CA LYS A 110 13.08 23.67 -22.02
C LYS A 110 12.85 22.89 -23.31
N ASN A 111 12.28 23.61 -24.30
CA ASN A 111 12.47 23.46 -25.75
C ASN A 111 11.29 23.07 -26.64
N ASN A 112 10.04 23.41 -26.29
CA ASN A 112 8.98 23.57 -27.29
C ASN A 112 8.61 25.04 -27.51
N ASN A 113 9.58 25.86 -27.90
CA ASN A 113 9.32 27.15 -28.56
C ASN A 113 10.16 27.19 -29.84
N HIS A 114 9.64 26.60 -30.91
CA HIS A 114 10.11 26.92 -32.27
C HIS A 114 9.41 28.21 -32.69
N PRO A 115 10.14 29.30 -33.03
CA PRO A 115 9.52 30.45 -33.66
C PRO A 115 9.19 30.09 -35.11
N THR A 116 7.92 30.28 -35.49
CA THR A 116 7.50 30.29 -36.90
C THR A 116 7.75 31.67 -37.49
N THR A 117 8.70 31.74 -38.44
CA THR A 117 8.72 32.71 -39.54
C THR A 117 9.30 32.02 -40.76
#